data_AF-A0A1H6XW33-F1
#
_entry.id   AF-A0A1H6XW33-F1
#
_cell.length_a   1.000
_cell.length_b   1.000
_cell.length_c   1.000
_cell.angle_alpha   90.00
_cell.angle_beta   90.00
_cell.angle_gamma   90.00
#
_symmetry.space_group_name_H-M   'P 1'
#
loop_
_entity.id
_entity.type
_entity.pdbx_description
1 polymer ?
#
loop_
_entity_poly.entity_id
_entity_poly.type
_entity_poly.pdbx_seq_one_letter_code
_entity_poly.pdbx_strand_id
1 'polypeptide(L)'
;MDRTNWKFGKQDINILMLGISYKNMCFPILFKMLDKRGNSNTNERKELINTFIDWFGKDCIDCVLADREFVGEDWISYLNDRQIKYYIRIRNNFKVYLPSKQKEITASHLFNNLKPGQTRQYHKIVRIHNQLCYISGTKVITDGKIDFCIIIGFNKPEKALDTYKIRWQIETLFKAFKSS
;
A
#
# COMPACT_ATOMS: atom_id res chain seq x y z
N MET A 1 0.61 3.44 -6.49
CA MET A 1 1.40 4.62 -6.07
C MET A 1 2.71 4.14 -5.49
N ASP A 2 3.82 4.75 -5.88
CA ASP A 2 5.15 4.35 -5.41
C ASP A 2 6.07 5.56 -5.27
N ARG A 3 7.11 5.44 -4.44
CA ARG A 3 8.16 6.46 -4.31
C ARG A 3 9.47 5.87 -4.77
N THR A 4 10.17 6.60 -5.62
CA THR A 4 11.45 6.18 -6.17
C THR A 4 12.50 7.26 -5.98
N ASN A 5 13.69 6.86 -5.51
CA ASN A 5 14.88 7.72 -5.47
C ASN A 5 15.82 7.32 -6.61
N TRP A 6 16.25 8.30 -7.39
CA TRP A 6 17.24 8.19 -8.44
C TRP A 6 18.47 9.02 -8.07
N LYS A 7 19.65 8.58 -8.51
CA LYS A 7 20.88 9.36 -8.37
C LYS A 7 21.34 9.78 -9.75
N PHE A 8 21.42 11.08 -9.98
CA PHE A 8 22.03 11.65 -11.18
C PHE A 8 23.34 12.33 -10.78
N GLY A 9 24.45 11.62 -10.97
CA GLY A 9 25.74 12.02 -10.42
C GLY A 9 25.70 12.09 -8.88
N LYS A 10 25.86 13.30 -8.33
CA LYS A 10 25.79 13.56 -6.87
C LYS A 10 24.40 14.00 -6.38
N GLN A 11 23.44 14.21 -7.29
CA GLN A 11 22.12 14.74 -6.96
C GLN A 11 21.12 13.60 -6.73
N ASP A 12 20.44 13.64 -5.59
CA ASP A 12 19.32 12.74 -5.29
C ASP A 12 18.03 13.32 -5.86
N ILE A 13 17.33 12.53 -6.68
CA ILE A 13 16.05 12.87 -7.27
C ILE A 13 14.98 11.98 -6.63
N ASN A 14 14.12 12.57 -5.80
CA ASN A 14 13.00 11.87 -5.18
C ASN A 14 11.73 12.11 -6.01
N ILE A 15 11.08 11.03 -6.43
CA ILE A 15 9.89 11.09 -7.28
C ILE A 15 8.79 10.30 -6.59
N LEU A 16 7.63 10.95 -6.39
CA LEU A 16 6.38 10.28 -6.08
C LEU A 16 5.65 10.00 -7.39
N MET A 17 5.24 8.76 -7.60
CA MET A 17 4.71 8.30 -8.88
C MET A 17 3.37 7.59 -8.72
N LEU A 18 2.45 7.91 -9.62
CA LEU A 18 1.22 7.17 -9.85
C LEU A 18 1.31 6.50 -11.23
N GLY A 19 1.24 5.17 -11.23
CA GLY A 19 1.24 4.38 -12.45
C GLY A 19 0.04 3.45 -12.51
N ILE A 20 -0.35 3.09 -13.73
CA ILE A 20 -1.40 2.11 -14.02
C ILE A 20 -0.75 0.74 -14.16
N SER A 21 -1.32 -0.25 -13.47
CA SER A 21 -0.91 -1.64 -13.68
C SER A 21 -1.72 -2.28 -14.79
N TYR A 22 -1.05 -2.87 -15.77
CA TYR A 22 -1.67 -3.64 -16.84
C TYR A 22 -0.77 -4.82 -17.24
N LYS A 23 -1.33 -6.04 -17.27
CA LYS A 23 -0.62 -7.28 -17.64
C LYS A 23 0.78 -7.40 -17.00
N ASN A 24 0.84 -7.24 -15.67
CA ASN A 24 2.08 -7.31 -14.88
C ASN A 24 3.13 -6.23 -15.17
N MET A 25 2.80 -5.22 -15.98
CA MET A 25 3.61 -4.03 -16.21
C MET A 25 3.01 -2.84 -15.47
N CYS A 26 3.85 -1.88 -15.12
CA CYS A 26 3.42 -0.58 -14.60
C CYS A 26 3.80 0.50 -15.58
N PHE A 27 2.81 1.26 -16.02
CA PHE A 27 2.99 2.42 -16.86
C PHE A 27 2.90 3.66 -15.97
N PRO A 28 3.99 4.42 -15.77
CA PRO A 28 3.94 5.66 -15.02
C PRO A 28 3.07 6.67 -15.78
N ILE A 29 2.08 7.27 -15.11
CA ILE A 29 1.16 8.24 -15.74
C ILE A 29 1.38 9.63 -15.17
N LEU A 30 1.45 9.74 -13.85
CA LEU A 30 1.69 11.00 -13.15
C LEU A 30 2.88 10.85 -12.22
N PHE A 31 3.68 11.92 -12.12
CA PHE A 31 4.76 11.99 -11.16
C PHE A 31 4.88 13.39 -10.59
N LYS A 32 5.37 13.46 -9.36
CA LYS A 32 5.71 14.70 -8.68
C LYS A 32 7.14 14.61 -8.16
N MET A 33 7.94 15.59 -8.52
CA MET A 33 9.28 15.77 -7.98
C MET A 33 9.15 16.24 -6.53
N LEU A 34 9.88 15.61 -5.62
CA LEU A 34 9.89 15.96 -4.21
C LEU A 34 11.16 16.75 -3.92
N ASP A 35 11.02 18.02 -3.56
CA ASP A 35 12.15 18.93 -3.27
C ASP A 35 12.90 18.58 -1.97
N LYS A 36 12.45 17.53 -1.26
CA LYS A 36 12.89 17.18 0.09
C LYS A 36 13.58 15.83 0.09
N ARG A 37 14.67 15.70 0.85
CA ARG A 37 15.18 14.39 1.31
C ARG A 37 14.25 13.86 2.42
N GLY A 38 13.05 13.39 2.04
CA GLY A 38 12.03 12.91 2.99
C GLY A 38 10.91 12.12 2.33
N ASN A 39 10.01 11.56 3.16
CA ASN A 39 8.82 10.85 2.69
C ASN A 39 7.85 11.82 1.99
N SER A 40 7.07 11.31 1.04
CA SER A 40 5.94 12.08 0.52
C SER A 40 4.96 12.40 1.65
N ASN A 41 4.46 13.64 1.67
CA ASN A 41 3.40 14.01 2.60
C ASN A 41 2.02 13.63 2.03
N THR A 42 1.01 13.63 2.88
CA THR A 42 -0.35 13.24 2.49
C THR A 42 -0.93 14.14 1.39
N ASN A 43 -0.58 15.43 1.36
CA ASN A 43 -1.11 16.36 0.36
C ASN A 43 -0.57 16.05 -1.04
N GLU A 44 0.72 15.73 -1.18
CA GLU A 44 1.32 15.32 -2.46
C GLU A 44 0.65 14.05 -3.01
N ARG A 45 0.28 13.12 -2.13
CA ARG A 45 -0.44 11.89 -2.52
C ARG A 45 -1.87 12.19 -2.98
N LYS A 46 -2.58 13.05 -2.24
CA LYS A 46 -3.94 13.52 -2.57
C LYS A 46 -3.96 14.25 -3.90
N GLU A 47 -2.97 15.11 -4.14
CA GLU A 47 -2.84 15.88 -5.37
C GLU A 47 -2.71 14.96 -6.59
N LEU A 48 -1.81 13.96 -6.56
CA LEU A 48 -1.69 13.01 -7.66
C LEU A 48 -2.98 12.23 -7.93
N ILE A 49 -3.71 11.80 -6.88
CA ILE A 49 -4.99 11.12 -7.06
C ILE A 49 -6.05 12.07 -7.62
N ASN A 50 -6.13 13.31 -7.11
CA ASN A 50 -7.08 14.30 -7.61
C ASN A 50 -6.79 14.63 -9.09
N THR A 51 -5.54 14.89 -9.46
CA THR A 51 -5.16 15.12 -10.87
C THR A 51 -5.54 13.94 -11.76
N PHE A 52 -5.34 12.70 -11.29
CA PHE A 52 -5.80 11.52 -12.04
C PHE A 52 -7.32 11.52 -12.22
N ILE A 53 -8.07 11.80 -11.15
CA ILE A 53 -9.53 11.87 -11.18
C ILE A 53 -10.00 12.98 -12.13
N ASP A 54 -9.34 14.14 -12.12
CA ASP A 54 -9.69 15.27 -12.98
C ASP A 54 -9.48 14.94 -14.47
N TRP A 55 -8.46 14.14 -14.80
CA TRP A 55 -8.14 13.80 -16.19
C TRP A 55 -8.91 12.59 -16.73
N PHE A 56 -9.10 11.56 -15.90
CA PHE A 56 -9.63 10.27 -16.34
C PHE A 56 -10.97 9.90 -15.70
N GLY A 57 -11.36 10.60 -14.63
CA GLY A 57 -12.53 10.26 -13.82
C GLY A 57 -12.20 9.24 -12.72
N LYS A 58 -12.96 9.31 -11.63
CA LYS A 58 -12.81 8.40 -10.48
C LYS A 58 -13.14 6.95 -10.83
N ASP A 59 -14.10 6.72 -11.72
CA ASP A 59 -14.57 5.38 -12.06
C ASP A 59 -13.52 4.54 -12.79
N CYS A 60 -12.46 5.18 -13.31
CA CYS A 60 -11.30 4.49 -13.86
C CYS A 60 -10.36 3.90 -12.80
N ILE A 61 -10.57 4.20 -11.51
CA ILE A 61 -9.77 3.67 -10.41
C ILE A 61 -10.46 2.44 -9.83
N ASP A 62 -9.97 1.24 -10.17
CA ASP A 62 -10.42 0.04 -9.45
C ASP A 62 -9.89 0.03 -8.01
N CYS A 63 -8.58 0.20 -7.82
CA CYS A 63 -7.98 0.34 -6.50
C CYS A 63 -6.60 1.02 -6.50
N VAL A 64 -6.19 1.55 -5.35
CA VAL A 64 -4.87 2.11 -5.10
C VAL A 64 -3.98 1.11 -4.36
N LEU A 65 -2.85 0.75 -4.95
CA LEU A 65 -1.82 -0.12 -4.33
C LEU A 65 -0.66 0.72 -3.77
N ALA A 66 -0.26 0.51 -2.50
CA ALA A 66 0.84 1.23 -1.85
C ALA A 66 1.63 0.35 -0.82
N ASP A 67 2.91 0.66 -0.53
CA ASP A 67 3.69 -0.01 0.53
C ASP A 67 3.55 0.75 1.87
N ARG A 68 4.18 0.20 2.92
CA ARG A 68 4.15 0.62 4.32
C ARG A 68 4.52 2.08 4.60
N GLU A 69 5.21 2.76 3.68
CA GLU A 69 5.49 4.21 3.81
C GLU A 69 4.26 5.09 3.52
N PHE A 70 3.23 4.51 2.90
CA PHE A 70 2.00 5.20 2.52
C PHE A 70 0.88 5.02 3.54
N VAL A 71 1.18 4.57 4.76
CA VAL A 71 0.19 4.38 5.81
C VAL A 71 0.13 5.63 6.69
N GLY A 72 -1.06 6.20 6.88
CA GLY A 72 -1.29 7.36 7.74
C GLY A 72 -2.79 7.69 7.86
N GLU A 73 -3.19 8.31 8.97
CA GLU A 73 -4.59 8.63 9.28
C GLU A 73 -5.25 9.45 8.19
N ASP A 74 -4.73 10.64 7.89
CA ASP A 74 -5.28 11.56 6.88
C ASP A 74 -5.35 10.98 5.48
N TRP A 75 -4.42 10.07 5.17
CA TRP A 75 -4.35 9.42 3.87
C TRP A 75 -5.44 8.36 3.74
N ILE A 76 -5.57 7.50 4.75
CA ILE A 76 -6.60 6.47 4.79
C ILE A 76 -7.99 7.12 4.87
N SER A 77 -8.16 8.16 5.70
CA SER A 77 -9.41 8.94 5.79
C SER A 77 -9.82 9.44 4.41
N TYR A 78 -8.92 10.10 3.69
CA TYR A 78 -9.21 10.61 2.35
C TYR A 78 -9.65 9.52 1.36
N LEU A 79 -9.00 8.36 1.38
CA LEU A 79 -9.40 7.24 0.52
C LEU A 79 -10.78 6.69 0.91
N ASN A 80 -11.05 6.59 2.22
CA ASN A 80 -12.34 6.18 2.75
C ASN A 80 -13.46 7.17 2.38
N ASP A 81 -13.25 8.46 2.61
CA ASP A 81 -14.20 9.54 2.35
C ASP A 81 -14.55 9.63 0.87
N ARG A 82 -13.55 9.43 -0.01
CA ARG A 82 -13.76 9.36 -1.45
C ARG A 82 -14.21 8.00 -1.95
N GLN A 83 -14.39 7.00 -1.08
CA GLN A 83 -14.75 5.63 -1.44
C GLN A 83 -13.83 5.03 -2.52
N ILE A 84 -12.53 5.31 -2.43
CA ILE A 84 -11.51 4.74 -3.32
C ILE A 84 -11.01 3.45 -2.68
N LYS A 85 -11.17 2.32 -3.36
CA LYS A 85 -10.62 1.05 -2.85
C LYS A 85 -9.10 1.15 -2.79
N TYR A 86 -8.50 0.56 -1.77
CA TYR A 86 -7.06 0.52 -1.63
C TYR A 86 -6.60 -0.79 -1.03
N TYR A 87 -5.35 -1.14 -1.33
CA TYR A 87 -4.60 -2.20 -0.66
C TYR A 87 -3.21 -1.67 -0.33
N ILE A 88 -3.01 -1.38 0.96
CA ILE A 88 -1.78 -0.78 1.47
C ILE A 88 -1.13 -1.77 2.43
N ARG A 89 0.15 -2.11 2.21
CA ARG A 89 0.89 -2.95 3.16
C ARG A 89 1.17 -2.17 4.44
N ILE A 90 1.06 -2.82 5.59
CA ILE A 90 1.42 -2.24 6.90
C ILE A 90 2.60 -3.00 7.52
N ARG A 91 3.27 -2.41 8.51
CA ARG A 91 4.31 -3.12 9.27
C ARG A 91 3.68 -4.08 10.27
N ASN A 92 4.39 -5.17 10.55
CA ASN A 92 3.90 -6.27 11.41
C ASN A 92 3.59 -5.84 12.84
N ASN A 93 4.30 -4.82 13.34
CA ASN A 93 4.18 -4.30 14.70
C ASN A 93 3.13 -3.20 14.84
N PHE A 94 2.37 -2.88 13.77
CA PHE A 94 1.29 -1.91 13.87
C PHE A 94 0.28 -2.31 14.92
N LYS A 95 -0.18 -1.33 15.69
CA LYS A 95 -1.28 -1.50 16.63
C LYS A 95 -2.60 -1.52 15.85
N VAL A 96 -3.37 -2.56 16.09
CA VAL A 96 -4.66 -2.81 15.47
C VAL A 96 -5.67 -2.96 16.58
N TYR A 97 -6.64 -2.05 16.63
CA TYR A 97 -7.77 -2.15 17.53
C TYR A 97 -8.85 -3.03 16.90
N LEU A 98 -9.35 -3.99 17.65
CA LEU A 98 -10.43 -4.88 17.27
C LEU A 98 -11.72 -4.44 17.97
N PRO A 99 -12.61 -3.66 17.31
CA PRO A 99 -13.84 -3.18 17.95
C PRO A 99 -14.68 -4.31 18.54
N SER A 100 -14.80 -5.42 17.80
CA SER A 100 -15.56 -6.60 18.23
C SER A 100 -15.04 -7.32 19.48
N LYS A 101 -13.79 -7.04 19.90
CA LYS A 101 -13.17 -7.63 21.10
C LYS A 101 -12.76 -6.56 22.12
N GLN A 102 -13.02 -5.28 21.81
CA GLN A 102 -12.58 -4.11 22.57
C GLN A 102 -11.10 -4.19 22.99
N LYS A 103 -10.23 -4.69 22.09
CA LYS A 103 -8.83 -4.98 22.41
C LYS A 103 -7.90 -4.46 21.31
N GLU A 104 -6.76 -3.95 21.72
CA GLU A 104 -5.64 -3.65 20.84
C GLU A 104 -4.63 -4.80 20.81
N ILE A 105 -4.18 -5.16 19.62
CA ILE A 105 -3.15 -6.17 19.37
C ILE A 105 -2.16 -5.69 18.31
N THR A 106 -1.05 -6.39 18.13
CA THR A 106 -0.20 -6.20 16.96
C THR A 106 -0.81 -6.85 15.72
N ALA A 107 -0.59 -6.25 14.55
CA ALA A 107 -1.07 -6.78 13.28
C ALA A 107 -0.64 -8.23 13.03
N SER A 108 0.62 -8.58 13.34
CA SER A 108 1.14 -9.94 13.19
C SER A 108 0.39 -10.99 14.01
N HIS A 109 -0.13 -10.61 15.18
CA HIS A 109 -0.87 -11.54 16.04
C HIS A 109 -2.11 -12.10 15.34
N LEU A 110 -2.73 -11.33 14.43
CA LEU A 110 -3.84 -11.80 13.60
C LEU A 110 -3.44 -12.88 12.60
N PHE A 111 -2.16 -13.19 12.42
CA PHE A 111 -1.65 -14.09 11.38
C PHE A 111 -0.59 -15.09 11.89
N ASN A 112 -0.25 -15.07 13.19
CA ASN A 112 0.77 -15.94 13.78
C ASN A 112 0.52 -17.44 13.58
N ASN A 113 -0.74 -17.88 13.55
CA ASN A 113 -1.08 -19.31 13.42
C ASN A 113 -1.07 -19.82 11.97
N LEU A 114 -0.73 -18.98 10.99
CA LEU A 114 -0.65 -19.39 9.59
C LEU A 114 0.61 -20.21 9.32
N LYS A 115 0.51 -21.19 8.43
CA LYS A 115 1.69 -21.82 7.82
C LYS A 115 2.32 -20.84 6.80
N PRO A 116 3.64 -20.89 6.56
CA PRO A 116 4.26 -20.12 5.48
C PRO A 116 3.54 -20.35 4.15
N GLY A 117 3.27 -19.27 3.41
CA GLY A 117 2.52 -19.30 2.15
C GLY A 117 0.99 -19.33 2.31
N GLN A 118 0.46 -19.65 3.50
CA GLN A 118 -0.98 -19.62 3.75
C GLN A 118 -1.47 -18.17 3.88
N THR A 119 -2.49 -17.84 3.10
CA THR A 119 -3.17 -16.54 3.14
C THR A 119 -4.40 -16.59 4.06
N ARG A 120 -4.67 -15.51 4.78
CA ARG A 120 -5.92 -15.34 5.55
C ARG A 120 -6.42 -13.92 5.48
N GLN A 121 -7.72 -13.78 5.32
CA GLN A 121 -8.44 -12.55 5.56
C GLN A 121 -9.05 -12.58 6.97
N TYR A 122 -8.93 -11.49 7.72
CA TYR A 122 -9.65 -11.35 8.98
C TYR A 122 -11.09 -10.89 8.71
N HIS A 123 -12.06 -11.67 9.17
CA HIS A 123 -13.47 -11.54 8.77
C HIS A 123 -14.17 -10.27 9.29
N LYS A 124 -13.62 -9.61 10.33
CA LYS A 124 -14.21 -8.42 10.97
C LYS A 124 -13.40 -7.16 10.64
N ILE A 125 -14.07 -6.01 10.64
CA ILE A 125 -13.42 -4.70 10.51
C ILE A 125 -12.48 -4.48 11.70
N VAL A 126 -11.34 -3.84 11.43
CA VAL A 126 -10.37 -3.39 12.43
C VAL A 126 -10.19 -1.89 12.34
N ARG A 127 -9.62 -1.28 13.38
CA ARG A 127 -9.27 0.14 13.40
C ARG A 127 -7.76 0.31 13.48
N ILE A 128 -7.21 1.09 12.56
CA ILE A 128 -5.79 1.41 12.44
C ILE A 128 -5.68 2.91 12.20
N HIS A 129 -4.88 3.63 12.99
CA HIS A 129 -4.78 5.09 12.92
C HIS A 129 -6.15 5.78 12.88
N ASN A 130 -7.03 5.40 13.81
CA ASN A 130 -8.41 5.88 13.92
C ASN A 130 -9.33 5.59 12.71
N GLN A 131 -8.85 4.90 11.67
CA GLN A 131 -9.61 4.57 10.47
C GLN A 131 -10.05 3.11 10.47
N LEU A 132 -11.31 2.89 10.10
CA LEU A 132 -11.87 1.55 9.94
C LEU A 132 -11.41 0.95 8.60
N CYS A 133 -10.91 -0.29 8.64
CA CYS A 133 -10.44 -1.00 7.45
C CYS A 133 -10.53 -2.51 7.64
N TYR A 134 -10.42 -3.24 6.53
CA TYR A 134 -10.23 -4.68 6.53
C TYR A 134 -8.75 -5.02 6.50
N ILE A 135 -8.41 -6.21 6.99
CA ILE A 135 -7.03 -6.65 7.09
C ILE A 135 -6.88 -8.10 6.61
N SER A 136 -5.89 -8.31 5.77
CA SER A 136 -5.50 -9.62 5.24
C SER A 136 -4.01 -9.81 5.40
N GLY A 137 -3.57 -11.05 5.57
CA GLY A 137 -2.16 -11.33 5.76
C GLY A 137 -1.76 -12.73 5.37
N THR A 138 -0.47 -12.88 5.09
CA THR A 138 0.19 -14.17 4.87
C THR A 138 1.51 -14.19 5.63
N LYS A 139 1.89 -15.38 6.09
CA LYS A 139 3.20 -15.61 6.69
C LYS A 139 4.19 -15.91 5.56
N VAL A 140 5.32 -15.21 5.54
CA VAL A 140 6.39 -15.39 4.56
C VAL A 140 7.70 -15.72 5.27
N ILE A 141 8.61 -16.37 4.55
CA ILE A 141 9.98 -16.59 5.03
C ILE A 141 10.88 -15.69 4.19
N THR A 142 11.59 -14.79 4.86
CA THR A 142 12.55 -13.87 4.26
C THR A 142 13.88 -14.10 4.96
N ASP A 143 14.93 -14.44 4.20
CA ASP A 143 16.28 -14.70 4.72
C ASP A 143 16.31 -15.70 5.90
N GLY A 144 15.53 -16.78 5.79
CA GLY A 144 15.41 -17.81 6.83
C GLY A 144 14.63 -17.40 8.08
N LYS A 145 14.08 -16.19 8.14
CA LYS A 145 13.27 -15.67 9.26
C LYS A 145 11.80 -15.55 8.89
N ILE A 146 10.94 -15.76 9.89
CA ILE A 146 9.50 -15.54 9.74
C ILE A 146 9.22 -14.04 9.66
N ASP A 147 8.54 -13.65 8.59
CA ASP A 147 8.02 -12.30 8.37
C ASP A 147 6.54 -12.41 7.94
N PHE A 148 5.87 -11.26 7.79
CA PHE A 148 4.48 -11.19 7.36
C PHE A 148 4.31 -10.16 6.24
N CYS A 149 3.44 -10.52 5.28
CA CYS A 149 2.87 -9.54 4.36
C CYS A 149 1.45 -9.28 4.83
N ILE A 150 1.22 -8.10 5.41
CA ILE A 150 -0.07 -7.69 5.96
C ILE A 150 -0.56 -6.47 5.20
N ILE A 151 -1.79 -6.52 4.73
CA ILE A 151 -2.42 -5.52 3.88
C ILE A 151 -3.71 -5.06 4.53
N ILE A 152 -3.90 -3.74 4.55
CA ILE A 152 -5.17 -3.12 4.88
C ILE A 152 -5.92 -2.72 3.62
N GLY A 153 -7.24 -2.75 3.66
CA GLY A 153 -8.05 -2.33 2.53
C GLY A 153 -9.42 -1.77 2.91
N PHE A 154 -10.01 -1.06 1.95
CA PHE A 154 -11.31 -0.41 2.07
C PHE A 154 -12.47 -1.41 2.24
N ASN A 155 -12.42 -2.52 1.49
CA ASN A 155 -13.45 -3.56 1.48
C ASN A 155 -12.87 -4.93 1.84
N LYS A 156 -13.69 -5.98 1.71
CA LYS A 156 -13.32 -7.40 1.90
C LYS A 156 -13.07 -8.09 0.55
N PRO A 157 -11.97 -7.86 -0.16
CA PRO A 157 -11.69 -8.66 -1.34
C PRO A 157 -11.09 -9.96 -0.84
N GLU A 158 -11.75 -11.07 -1.16
CA GLU A 158 -11.19 -12.41 -0.99
C GLU A 158 -9.79 -12.50 -1.64
N LYS A 159 -9.55 -11.66 -2.67
CA LYS A 159 -8.32 -11.55 -3.44
C LYS A 159 -7.38 -10.41 -3.04
N ALA A 160 -7.54 -9.77 -1.86
CA ALA A 160 -6.71 -8.63 -1.45
C ALA A 160 -5.20 -8.88 -1.61
N LEU A 161 -4.75 -10.06 -1.18
CA LEU A 161 -3.35 -10.50 -1.27
C LEU A 161 -2.94 -10.77 -2.72
N ASP A 162 -3.82 -11.34 -3.54
CA ASP A 162 -3.54 -11.60 -4.96
C ASP A 162 -3.47 -10.31 -5.78
N THR A 163 -4.39 -9.37 -5.55
CA THR A 163 -4.32 -8.03 -6.15
C THR A 163 -3.04 -7.32 -5.74
N TYR A 164 -2.58 -7.50 -4.50
CA TYR A 164 -1.33 -6.89 -4.05
C TYR A 164 -0.07 -7.56 -4.64
N LYS A 165 -0.12 -8.83 -5.06
CA LYS A 165 1.01 -9.47 -5.77
C LYS A 165 1.36 -8.73 -7.07
N ILE A 166 0.38 -8.10 -7.71
CA ILE A 166 0.59 -7.27 -8.90
C ILE A 166 1.59 -6.14 -8.59
N ARG A 167 1.49 -5.51 -7.41
CA ARG A 167 2.43 -4.45 -6.98
C ARG A 167 3.87 -4.97 -6.86
N TRP A 168 4.06 -6.19 -6.34
CA TRP A 168 5.40 -6.77 -6.19
C TRP A 168 6.11 -6.95 -7.53
N GLN A 169 5.38 -7.35 -8.58
CA GLN A 169 5.96 -7.52 -9.91
C GLN A 169 6.42 -6.17 -10.52
N ILE A 170 5.67 -5.11 -10.23
CA ILE A 170 5.97 -3.75 -10.68
C ILE A 170 7.25 -3.20 -10.03
N GLU A 171 7.49 -3.48 -8.75
CA GLU A 171 8.71 -3.05 -8.06
C GLU A 171 9.97 -3.62 -8.73
N THR A 172 9.90 -4.88 -9.18
CA THR A 172 10.97 -5.53 -9.95
C THR A 172 11.24 -4.82 -11.27
N LEU A 173 10.20 -4.36 -11.98
CA LEU A 173 10.34 -3.60 -13.22
C LEU A 173 11.04 -2.25 -12.99
N PHE A 174 10.63 -1.49 -11.97
CA PHE A 174 11.29 -0.21 -11.65
C PHE A 174 12.73 -0.40 -11.19
N LYS A 175 13.05 -1.50 -10.48
CA LYS A 175 14.44 -1.85 -10.15
C LYS A 175 15.25 -2.09 -11.42
N ALA A 176 14.71 -2.81 -12.40
CA ALA A 176 15.38 -3.05 -13.69
C ALA A 176 15.65 -1.75 -14.47
N PHE A 177 14.72 -0.79 -14.46
CA PHE A 177 14.93 0.53 -15.09
C PHE A 177 16.03 1.37 -14.45
N LYS A 178 16.36 1.14 -13.17
CA LYS A 178 17.44 1.85 -12.48
C LYS A 178 18.83 1.26 -12.73
N SER A 179 18.90 -0.01 -13.12
CA SER A 179 20.15 -0.73 -13.34
C SER A 179 20.60 -0.74 -14.80
N SER A 180 19.89 -0.02 -15.68
CA SER A 180 20.18 0.08 -17.12
C SER A 180 20.97 1.34 -17.44
#